data_AF-A0AAV1LDE5-F1
#
_entry.id   AF-A0AAV1LDE5-F1
#
_cell.length_a   1.000
_cell.length_b   1.000
_cell.length_c   1.000
_cell.angle_alpha   90.00
_cell.angle_beta   90.00
_cell.angle_gamma   90.00
#
_symmetry.space_group_name_H-M   'P 1'
#
loop_
_entity.id
_entity.type
_entity.pdbx_description
1 polymer ?
#
loop_
_entity_poly.entity_id
_entity_poly.type
_entity_poly.pdbx_seq_one_letter_code
_entity_poly.pdbx_strand_id
1 'polypeptide(L)'
;MPRNICCVPGCQVVAEDGVPLHYFPCPEKDAERFHNWVKIIGGAIASLDNTTIRKTHRICRQHFQKEFLYPKNRLCKLAVPSLLLPSADVSAPSPPSISQGAILHCDVTKPITTRTIEYFKPSSSGMLAIAL
;
A
#
# COMPACT_ATOMS: atom_id res chain seq x y z
N MET A 1 -3.91 -27.97 7.66
CA MET A 1 -4.67 -27.04 8.53
C MET A 1 -4.11 -25.63 8.36
N PRO A 2 -4.91 -24.55 8.55
CA PRO A 2 -4.39 -23.19 8.61
C PRO A 2 -3.33 -23.05 9.69
N ARG A 3 -2.34 -22.19 9.50
CA ARG A 3 -1.48 -21.76 10.60
C ARG A 3 -2.26 -20.77 11.47
N ASN A 4 -2.12 -20.89 12.78
CA ASN A 4 -2.72 -19.99 13.76
C ASN A 4 -1.80 -18.78 14.07
N ILE A 5 -0.92 -18.40 13.14
CA ILE A 5 0.03 -17.30 13.31
C ILE A 5 0.02 -16.41 12.06
N CYS A 6 0.23 -15.11 12.27
CA CYS A 6 0.42 -14.14 11.19
C CYS A 6 1.63 -14.52 10.34
N CYS A 7 1.51 -14.41 9.01
CA CYS A 7 2.59 -14.72 8.08
C CYS A 7 3.47 -13.53 7.71
N VAL A 8 3.21 -12.34 8.24
CA VAL A 8 4.06 -11.16 7.97
C VAL A 8 5.39 -11.35 8.69
N PRO A 9 6.55 -11.26 8.01
CA PRO A 9 7.86 -11.43 8.64
C PRO A 9 8.03 -10.49 9.84
N GLY A 10 8.49 -11.05 10.97
CA GLY A 10 8.67 -10.32 12.23
C GLY A 10 7.39 -10.11 13.05
N CYS A 11 6.21 -10.45 12.51
CA CYS A 11 4.97 -10.41 13.28
C CYS A 11 4.82 -11.68 14.13
N GLN A 12 4.54 -11.51 15.42
CA GLN A 12 4.41 -12.62 16.38
C GLN A 12 2.96 -12.89 16.77
N VAL A 13 1.99 -12.21 16.14
CA VAL A 13 0.57 -12.35 16.47
C VAL A 13 0.08 -13.76 16.14
N VAL A 14 -0.49 -14.42 17.15
CA VAL A 14 -1.13 -15.73 17.07
C VAL A 14 -2.64 -15.62 17.28
N ALA A 15 -3.38 -16.69 16.98
CA ALA A 15 -4.84 -16.70 17.11
C ALA A 15 -5.29 -16.54 18.58
N GLU A 16 -4.48 -17.02 19.52
CA GLU A 16 -4.69 -16.95 20.96
C GLU A 16 -4.66 -15.51 21.49
N ASP A 17 -4.03 -14.57 20.77
CA ASP A 17 -4.03 -13.14 21.11
C ASP A 17 -5.41 -12.47 20.91
N GLY A 18 -6.39 -13.20 20.37
CA GLY A 18 -7.73 -12.68 20.08
C GLY A 18 -7.77 -11.69 18.90
N VAL A 19 -6.65 -11.48 18.21
CA VAL A 19 -6.56 -10.63 17.03
C VAL A 19 -7.05 -11.40 15.79
N PRO A 20 -8.01 -10.86 15.01
CA PRO A 20 -8.50 -11.55 13.82
C PRO A 20 -7.38 -11.81 12.79
N LEU A 21 -7.31 -13.05 12.31
CA LEU A 21 -6.42 -13.50 11.24
C LEU A 21 -7.21 -13.62 9.92
N HIS A 22 -6.85 -12.82 8.93
CA HIS A 22 -7.52 -12.76 7.64
C HIS A 22 -6.88 -13.69 6.61
N TYR A 23 -7.73 -14.36 5.82
CA TYR A 23 -7.31 -15.13 4.66
C TYR A 23 -6.86 -14.20 3.54
N PHE A 24 -5.93 -14.68 2.73
CA PHE A 24 -5.66 -14.07 1.43
C PHE A 24 -6.93 -14.08 0.54
N PRO A 25 -7.06 -13.14 -0.42
CA PRO A 25 -8.10 -13.18 -1.43
C PRO A 25 -8.16 -14.52 -2.18
N CYS A 26 -9.25 -14.78 -2.90
CA CYS A 26 -9.36 -16.01 -3.71
C CYS A 26 -8.62 -15.77 -5.02
N PRO A 27 -7.51 -16.45 -5.33
CA PRO A 27 -6.72 -16.16 -6.53
C PRO A 27 -7.52 -16.40 -7.82
N GLU A 28 -8.54 -17.27 -7.79
CA GLU A 28 -9.43 -17.51 -8.94
C GLU A 28 -10.47 -16.39 -9.15
N LYS A 29 -10.74 -15.58 -8.12
CA LYS A 29 -11.75 -14.51 -8.16
C LYS A 29 -11.16 -13.10 -8.11
N ASP A 30 -9.97 -12.97 -7.56
CA ASP A 30 -9.30 -11.70 -7.24
C ASP A 30 -7.77 -11.90 -7.23
N ALA A 31 -7.25 -12.35 -8.38
CA ALA A 31 -5.83 -12.69 -8.57
C ALA A 31 -4.91 -11.49 -8.34
N GLU A 32 -5.31 -10.31 -8.80
CA GLU A 32 -4.52 -9.08 -8.69
C GLU A 32 -4.27 -8.73 -7.22
N ARG A 33 -5.34 -8.65 -6.42
CA ARG A 33 -5.23 -8.34 -4.99
C ARG A 33 -4.47 -9.42 -4.25
N PHE A 34 -4.68 -10.70 -4.60
CA PHE A 34 -3.93 -11.81 -4.05
C PHE A 34 -2.43 -11.64 -4.27
N HIS A 35 -1.99 -11.45 -5.51
CA HIS A 35 -0.57 -11.28 -5.83
C HIS A 35 0.01 -10.00 -5.23
N ASN A 36 -0.78 -8.92 -5.14
CA ASN A 36 -0.35 -7.70 -4.47
C ASN A 36 -0.06 -7.93 -2.98
N TRP A 37 -0.93 -8.67 -2.27
CA TRP A 37 -0.67 -9.04 -0.87
C TRP A 37 0.61 -9.87 -0.74
N VAL A 38 0.81 -10.87 -1.59
CA VAL A 38 2.04 -11.70 -1.58
C VAL A 38 3.28 -10.84 -1.81
N LYS A 39 3.24 -9.94 -2.79
CA LYS A 39 4.35 -9.02 -3.11
C LYS A 39 4.68 -8.08 -1.95
N ILE A 40 3.66 -7.48 -1.33
CA ILE A 40 3.84 -6.53 -0.22
C ILE A 40 4.48 -7.20 1.00
N ILE A 41 4.08 -8.43 1.30
CA ILE A 41 4.59 -9.17 2.45
C ILE A 41 5.98 -9.74 2.18
N GLY A 42 6.21 -10.23 0.96
CA GLY A 42 7.49 -10.78 0.53
C GLY A 42 7.93 -12.01 1.33
N GLY A 43 9.25 -12.20 1.43
CA GLY A 43 9.85 -13.29 2.19
C GLY A 43 9.50 -14.69 1.66
N ALA A 44 9.42 -15.67 2.57
CA ALA A 44 9.25 -17.09 2.22
C ALA A 44 7.90 -17.41 1.55
N ILE A 45 6.88 -16.55 1.70
CA ILE A 45 5.58 -16.81 1.07
C ILE A 45 5.59 -16.53 -0.44
N ALA A 46 6.51 -15.69 -0.92
CA ALA A 46 6.59 -15.32 -2.34
C ALA A 46 7.02 -16.49 -3.24
N SER A 47 7.65 -17.53 -2.67
CA SER A 47 8.06 -18.75 -3.37
C SER A 47 7.04 -19.90 -3.29
N LEU A 48 5.91 -19.71 -2.63
CA LEU A 48 4.87 -20.73 -2.47
C LEU A 48 3.81 -20.62 -3.58
N ASP A 49 3.12 -21.73 -3.85
CA ASP A 49 1.99 -21.72 -4.79
C ASP A 49 0.74 -21.07 -4.18
N ASN A 50 -0.12 -20.52 -5.05
CA ASN A 50 -1.32 -19.79 -4.66
C ASN A 50 -2.27 -20.61 -3.77
N THR A 51 -2.38 -21.91 -4.03
CA THR A 51 -3.26 -22.80 -3.27
C THR A 51 -2.75 -22.99 -1.85
N THR A 52 -1.45 -23.21 -1.70
CA THR A 52 -0.78 -23.35 -0.41
C THR A 52 -0.92 -22.07 0.42
N ILE A 53 -0.61 -20.91 -0.16
CA ILE A 53 -0.73 -19.61 0.52
C ILE A 53 -2.16 -19.42 1.04
N ARG A 54 -3.18 -19.55 0.18
CA ARG A 54 -4.58 -19.35 0.56
C ARG A 54 -5.04 -20.32 1.64
N LYS A 55 -4.64 -21.60 1.57
CA LYS A 55 -5.05 -22.62 2.55
C LYS A 55 -4.39 -22.42 3.90
N THR A 56 -3.12 -22.01 3.93
CA THR A 56 -2.29 -22.12 5.16
C THR A 56 -1.89 -20.79 5.79
N HIS A 57 -1.81 -19.69 5.04
CA HIS A 57 -1.27 -18.41 5.54
C HIS A 57 -2.37 -17.39 5.85
N ARG A 58 -2.18 -16.64 6.94
CA ARG A 58 -3.10 -15.60 7.38
C ARG A 58 -2.34 -14.34 7.77
N ILE A 59 -3.01 -13.20 7.70
CA ILE A 59 -2.46 -11.90 8.09
C ILE A 59 -3.32 -11.34 9.22
N CYS A 60 -2.71 -10.91 10.32
CA CYS A 60 -3.47 -10.30 11.41
C CYS A 60 -4.01 -8.92 11.02
N ARG A 61 -5.11 -8.53 11.67
CA ARG A 61 -5.82 -7.28 11.40
C ARG A 61 -4.95 -6.02 11.56
N GLN A 62 -3.87 -6.08 12.34
CA GLN A 62 -2.99 -4.93 12.62
C GLN A 62 -2.25 -4.42 11.39
N HIS A 63 -2.09 -5.24 10.35
CA HIS A 63 -1.42 -4.84 9.11
C HIS A 63 -2.32 -4.05 8.14
N PHE A 64 -3.60 -3.89 8.46
CA PHE A 64 -4.57 -3.19 7.62
C PHE A 64 -4.96 -1.85 8.24
N GLN A 65 -5.03 -0.83 7.39
CA GLN A 65 -5.58 0.48 7.74
C GLN A 65 -7.03 0.36 8.25
N LYS A 66 -7.36 1.15 9.28
CA LYS A 66 -8.65 1.07 9.99
C LYS A 66 -9.82 1.39 9.08
N GLU A 67 -9.60 2.26 8.10
CA GLU A 67 -10.55 2.73 7.11
C GLU A 67 -11.03 1.59 6.19
N PHE A 68 -10.22 0.53 6.05
CA PHE A 68 -10.55 -0.65 5.26
C PHE A 68 -11.15 -1.80 6.08
N LEU A 69 -11.37 -1.59 7.38
CA LEU A 69 -11.96 -2.58 8.28
C LEU A 69 -13.47 -2.37 8.39
N TYR A 70 -14.22 -3.45 8.18
CA TYR A 70 -15.67 -3.48 8.36
C TYR A 70 -16.07 -4.22 9.64
N PRO A 71 -17.31 -3.98 10.13
CA PRO A 71 -17.87 -4.73 11.25
C PRO A 71 -17.78 -6.25 11.05
N LYS A 72 -17.80 -6.99 12.16
CA LYS A 72 -17.69 -8.47 12.17
C LYS A 72 -16.38 -8.99 11.55
N ASN A 73 -15.26 -8.28 11.78
CA ASN A 73 -13.91 -8.70 11.38
C ASN A 73 -13.78 -8.95 9.87
N ARG A 74 -14.38 -8.07 9.05
CA ARG A 74 -14.28 -8.13 7.59
C ARG A 74 -13.33 -7.07 7.05
N LEU A 75 -12.72 -7.36 5.91
CA LEU A 75 -11.95 -6.39 5.13
C LEU A 75 -12.78 -5.92 3.94
N CYS A 76 -12.67 -4.64 3.59
CA CYS A 76 -13.24 -4.13 2.34
C CYS A 76 -12.50 -4.72 1.13
N LYS A 77 -13.03 -4.52 -0.08
CA LYS A 77 -12.42 -5.06 -1.32
C LYS A 77 -11.09 -4.41 -1.69
N LEU A 78 -10.86 -3.17 -1.23
CA LEU A 78 -9.64 -2.41 -1.50
C LEU A 78 -8.55 -2.64 -0.44
N ALA A 79 -8.84 -3.37 0.64
CA ALA A 79 -7.89 -3.53 1.73
C ALA A 79 -6.63 -4.26 1.24
N VAL A 80 -5.48 -3.66 1.48
CA VAL A 80 -4.16 -4.26 1.32
C VAL A 80 -3.40 -4.13 2.64
N PRO A 81 -2.51 -5.07 2.99
CA PRO A 81 -1.64 -4.87 4.13
C PRO A 81 -0.74 -3.67 3.81
N SER A 82 -0.71 -2.67 4.69
CA SER A 82 0.04 -1.43 4.48
C SER A 82 0.71 -0.90 5.75
N LEU A 83 0.42 -1.50 6.91
CA LEU A 83 0.99 -1.13 8.20
C LEU A 83 1.91 -2.23 8.73
N LEU A 84 2.94 -1.83 9.47
CA LEU A 84 3.84 -2.74 10.20
C LEU A 84 4.42 -3.84 9.31
N LEU A 85 4.78 -3.48 8.08
CA LEU A 85 5.41 -4.38 7.13
C LEU A 85 6.91 -4.48 7.43
N PRO A 86 7.58 -5.60 7.08
CA PRO A 86 9.03 -5.67 7.18
C PRO A 86 9.63 -4.53 6.37
N SER A 87 10.40 -3.66 7.04
CA SER A 87 11.20 -2.66 6.35
C SER A 87 12.13 -3.40 5.40
N ALA A 88 12.06 -3.10 4.11
CA ALA A 88 13.14 -3.45 3.21
C ALA A 88 14.37 -2.74 3.77
N ASP A 89 15.36 -3.50 4.26
CA ASP A 89 16.55 -2.97 4.89
C ASP A 89 17.24 -1.94 3.98
N VAL A 90 16.91 -0.66 4.16
CA VAL A 90 17.76 0.45 3.80
C VAL A 90 18.36 0.90 5.13
N SER A 91 19.62 0.52 5.34
CA SER A 91 20.43 0.98 6.45
C SER A 91 20.43 2.52 6.49
N ALA A 92 19.68 3.12 7.42
CA ALA A 92 20.02 4.39 8.05
C ALA A 92 19.06 4.66 9.23
N PRO A 93 19.55 4.80 10.46
CA PRO A 93 18.80 5.50 11.49
C PRO A 93 18.85 7.01 11.18
N SER A 94 17.83 7.56 10.55
CA SER A 94 17.62 9.01 10.61
C SER A 94 17.01 9.33 11.98
N PRO A 95 17.66 10.11 12.85
CA PRO A 95 17.05 10.56 14.10
C PRO A 95 15.84 11.47 13.82
N PRO A 96 14.89 11.57 14.77
CA PRO A 96 13.76 12.49 14.65
C PRO A 96 14.26 13.93 14.82
N SER A 97 14.39 14.67 13.71
CA SER A 97 14.58 16.11 13.77
C SER A 97 13.26 16.79 14.13
N ILE A 98 12.96 16.87 15.43
CA ILE A 98 12.10 17.91 15.98
C ILE A 98 13.01 19.11 16.30
N SER A 99 12.89 20.19 15.53
CA SER A 99 13.22 21.52 16.01
C SER A 99 12.24 22.52 15.39
N GLN A 100 11.28 22.94 16.21
CA GLN A 100 10.48 24.13 15.98
C GLN A 100 11.39 25.36 16.04
N GLY A 101 11.12 26.35 15.19
CA GLY A 101 11.44 27.76 15.47
C GLY A 101 12.49 28.42 14.58
N ALA A 102 12.08 28.84 13.38
CA ALA A 102 12.60 30.07 12.78
C ALA A 102 11.43 30.76 12.08
N ILE A 103 10.93 31.82 12.72
CA ILE A 103 9.96 32.75 12.17
C ILE A 103 10.63 33.47 11.00
N LEU A 104 10.07 33.34 9.81
CA LEU A 104 10.25 34.32 8.74
C LEU A 104 8.86 34.88 8.42
N HIS A 105 8.74 36.19 8.66
CA HIS A 105 7.62 37.07 8.34
C HIS A 105 6.88 36.64 7.07
N CYS A 106 5.55 36.48 7.16
CA CYS A 106 4.68 36.71 6.02
C CYS A 106 4.01 38.08 6.22
N ASP A 107 4.52 39.09 5.51
CA ASP A 107 3.83 40.35 5.34
C ASP A 107 2.48 40.10 4.65
N VAL A 108 1.41 40.34 5.40
CA VAL A 108 0.06 40.50 4.88
C VAL A 108 0.06 41.81 4.10
N THR A 109 0.19 41.74 2.77
CA THR A 109 -0.50 42.63 1.82
C THR A 109 -0.14 42.26 0.38
N LYS A 110 -1.06 41.57 -0.31
CA LYS A 110 -1.51 41.88 -1.69
C LYS A 110 -2.65 40.94 -2.11
N PRO A 111 -3.74 41.45 -2.71
CA PRO A 111 -4.93 40.67 -3.01
C PRO A 111 -4.81 39.84 -4.30
N ILE A 112 -5.63 38.78 -4.32
CA ILE A 112 -6.03 37.82 -5.36
C ILE A 112 -5.82 38.25 -6.82
N THR A 113 -5.32 37.33 -7.66
CA THR A 113 -5.84 37.16 -9.03
C THR A 113 -5.58 35.76 -9.60
N THR A 114 -6.67 35.16 -10.08
CA THR A 114 -6.86 33.82 -10.63
C THR A 114 -5.87 33.49 -11.76
N ARG A 115 -5.10 32.40 -11.63
CA ARG A 115 -4.18 31.96 -12.66
C ARG A 115 -4.92 31.02 -13.63
N THR A 116 -5.11 31.51 -14.85
CA THR A 116 -5.64 30.83 -16.04
C THR A 116 -5.03 29.44 -16.24
N ILE A 117 -5.90 28.44 -16.43
CA ILE A 117 -5.52 27.14 -16.98
C ILE A 117 -5.23 27.35 -18.47
N GLU A 118 -3.94 27.41 -18.83
CA GLU A 118 -3.50 27.39 -20.22
C GLU A 118 -3.81 26.01 -20.81
N TYR A 119 -4.78 25.98 -21.71
CA TYR A 119 -5.17 24.85 -22.53
C TYR A 119 -3.99 24.43 -23.42
N PHE A 120 -3.51 23.19 -23.27
CA PHE A 120 -2.46 22.63 -24.12
C PHE A 120 -2.99 22.45 -25.54
N LYS A 121 -2.50 23.27 -26.48
CA LYS A 121 -2.85 23.24 -27.91
C LYS A 121 -2.01 22.17 -28.62
N PRO A 122 -2.59 21.15 -29.28
CA PRO A 122 -1.82 20.23 -30.09
C PRO A 122 -1.38 20.92 -31.40
N SER A 123 -0.06 21.00 -31.63
CA SER A 123 0.50 21.57 -32.86
C SER A 123 0.42 20.58 -34.00
N SER A 124 -0.44 20.85 -34.97
CA SER A 124 -0.49 20.17 -36.27
C SER A 124 0.42 20.91 -37.26
N SER A 125 1.58 20.35 -37.61
CA SER A 125 2.20 20.61 -38.91
C SER A 125 3.36 19.65 -39.18
N GLY A 126 3.31 18.99 -40.33
CA GLY A 126 4.37 18.10 -40.82
C GLY A 126 3.89 17.23 -41.98
N MET A 127 3.38 17.85 -43.05
CA MET A 127 3.29 17.17 -44.35
C MET A 127 4.70 16.80 -44.80
N LEU A 128 4.92 15.52 -45.07
CA LEU A 128 6.04 15.05 -45.89
C LEU A 128 5.43 14.36 -47.11
N ALA A 129 5.46 15.07 -48.23
CA ALA A 129 5.25 14.51 -49.55
C ALA A 129 6.44 13.59 -49.87
N ILE A 130 6.15 12.33 -50.20
CA ILE A 130 7.10 11.46 -50.90
C ILE A 130 6.46 11.16 -52.25
N ALA A 131 7.09 11.69 -53.29
CA ALA A 131 6.91 11.26 -54.66
C ALA A 131 7.64 9.93 -54.85
N LEU A 132 6.94 8.91 -55.37
CA LEU A 132 7.32 8.05 -56.49
C LEU A 132 6.07 7.25 -56.91
#